data_AF-A0A0C9XJJ7-F1
#
_entry.id   AF-A0A0C9XJJ7-F1
#
_cell.length_a   1.000
_cell.length_b   1.000
_cell.length_c   1.000
_cell.angle_alpha   90.00
_cell.angle_beta   90.00
_cell.angle_gamma   90.00
#
_symmetry.space_group_name_H-M   'P 1'
#
loop_
_entity.id
_entity.type
_entity.pdbx_description
1 polymer ?
#
loop_
_entity_poly.entity_id
_entity_poly.type
_entity_poly.pdbx_seq_one_letter_code
_entity_poly.pdbx_strand_id
1 'polypeptide(L)'
;MSDIHISNPLDDLQSLSQDEGIAFAIIGIRNAGKTAQGRDVLSLRKAATIYQVTRQTLANRILGMKTQVEAHEHERNLTSAQEDVLVEWVKLIFLASQLDALGEHALLSATRI
;
A
#
# COMPACT_ATOMS: atom_id res chain seq x y z
N MET A 1 -11.23 -24.97 -29.72
CA MET A 1 -11.64 -25.12 -28.31
C MET A 1 -10.75 -24.20 -27.50
N SER A 2 -11.26 -23.04 -27.11
CA SER A 2 -10.55 -22.10 -26.25
C SER A 2 -10.75 -22.53 -24.81
N ASP A 3 -9.67 -22.93 -24.15
CA ASP A 3 -9.65 -23.28 -22.73
C ASP A 3 -10.10 -22.06 -21.92
N ILE A 4 -11.20 -22.23 -21.19
CA ILE A 4 -11.63 -21.27 -20.19
C ILE A 4 -10.62 -21.40 -19.05
N HIS A 5 -9.64 -20.51 -19.01
CA HIS A 5 -8.83 -20.29 -17.83
C HIS A 5 -9.79 -19.82 -16.73
N ILE A 6 -10.26 -20.76 -15.91
CA ILE A 6 -10.98 -20.44 -14.67
C ILE A 6 -9.90 -19.86 -13.76
N SER A 7 -9.74 -18.53 -13.80
CA SER A 7 -8.98 -17.82 -12.78
C SER A 7 -9.58 -18.22 -11.43
N ASN A 8 -8.75 -18.83 -10.60
CA ASN A 8 -9.14 -19.19 -9.26
C ASN A 8 -9.50 -17.88 -8.55
N PRO A 9 -10.73 -17.67 -8.05
CA PRO A 9 -11.15 -16.38 -7.48
C PRO A 9 -10.33 -15.95 -6.25
N LEU A 10 -9.44 -16.82 -5.75
CA LEU A 10 -8.45 -16.52 -4.72
C LEU A 10 -7.13 -15.92 -5.25
N ASP A 11 -6.78 -16.10 -6.53
CA ASP A 11 -5.58 -15.52 -7.14
C ASP A 11 -5.75 -14.00 -7.35
N ASP A 12 -6.95 -13.56 -7.75
CA ASP A 12 -7.26 -12.13 -7.92
C ASP A 12 -7.17 -11.35 -6.59
N LEU A 13 -7.33 -12.03 -5.45
CA LEU A 13 -7.18 -11.44 -4.12
C LEU A 13 -5.72 -11.23 -3.71
N GLN A 14 -4.77 -11.95 -4.31
CA GLN A 14 -3.33 -11.79 -4.04
C GLN A 14 -2.71 -10.62 -4.78
N SER A 15 -3.37 -10.11 -5.82
CA SER A 15 -2.99 -8.88 -6.53
C SER A 15 -3.57 -7.60 -5.93
N LEU A 16 -4.46 -7.71 -4.94
CA LEU A 16 -5.07 -6.54 -4.32
C LEU A 16 -4.05 -5.76 -3.50
N SER A 17 -4.07 -4.43 -3.64
CA SER A 17 -3.39 -3.56 -2.69
C SER A 17 -3.94 -3.79 -1.29
N GLN A 18 -3.10 -3.59 -0.27
CA GLN A 18 -3.49 -3.77 1.13
C GLN A 18 -4.75 -2.96 1.49
N ASP A 19 -4.91 -1.77 0.91
CA ASP A 19 -6.08 -0.91 1.13
C ASP A 19 -7.35 -1.44 0.47
N GLU A 20 -7.24 -2.06 -0.71
CA GLU A 20 -8.37 -2.68 -1.40
C GLU A 20 -8.82 -3.94 -0.64
N GLY A 21 -7.89 -4.76 -0.17
CA GLY A 21 -8.19 -5.91 0.70
C GLY A 21 -8.94 -5.51 1.97
N ILE A 22 -8.57 -4.38 2.58
CA ILE A 22 -9.28 -3.83 3.75
C ILE A 22 -10.71 -3.42 3.36
N ALA A 23 -10.88 -2.70 2.25
CA ALA A 23 -12.18 -2.22 1.80
C ALA A 23 -13.14 -3.40 1.50
N PHE A 24 -12.67 -4.41 0.77
CA PHE A 24 -13.45 -5.61 0.49
C PHE A 24 -13.80 -6.39 1.76
N ALA A 25 -12.89 -6.47 2.73
CA ALA A 25 -13.17 -7.11 4.01
C ALA A 25 -14.29 -6.42 4.80
N ILE A 26 -14.31 -5.08 4.82
CA ILE A 26 -15.36 -4.31 5.49
C ILE A 26 -16.71 -4.51 4.79
N ILE A 27 -16.72 -4.47 3.46
CA ILE A 27 -17.93 -4.71 2.65
C ILE A 27 -18.45 -6.14 2.90
N GLY A 28 -17.56 -7.13 2.90
CA GLY A 28 -17.90 -8.54 3.16
C GLY A 28 -18.52 -8.75 4.53
N ILE A 29 -17.97 -8.15 5.59
CA ILE A 29 -18.55 -8.23 6.94
C ILE A 29 -19.95 -7.60 6.98
N ARG A 30 -20.12 -6.42 6.36
CA ARG A 30 -21.41 -5.71 6.33
C ARG A 30 -22.47 -6.49 5.56
N ASN A 31 -22.11 -7.08 4.41
CA ASN A 31 -23.02 -7.82 3.54
C ASN A 31 -23.37 -9.21 4.08
N ALA A 32 -22.48 -9.84 4.85
CA ALA A 32 -22.76 -11.14 5.48
C ALA A 32 -23.90 -11.08 6.51
N GLY A 33 -24.21 -9.89 7.03
CA GLY A 33 -25.28 -9.67 7.99
C GLY A 33 -24.96 -10.22 9.39
N LYS A 34 -26.00 -10.28 10.22
CA LYS A 34 -25.91 -10.69 11.63
C LYS A 34 -26.72 -11.94 11.89
N THR A 35 -26.19 -12.79 12.76
CA THR A 35 -26.90 -13.95 13.32
C THR A 35 -28.08 -13.51 14.18
N ALA A 36 -28.99 -14.43 14.50
CA ALA A 36 -30.12 -14.17 15.40
C ALA A 36 -29.72 -13.66 16.80
N GLN A 37 -28.45 -13.87 17.19
CA GLN A 37 -27.89 -13.40 18.46
C GLN A 37 -27.16 -12.04 18.33
N GLY A 38 -27.29 -11.36 17.20
CA GLY A 38 -26.71 -10.03 16.95
C GLY A 38 -25.21 -10.02 16.65
N ARG A 39 -24.57 -11.19 16.54
CA ARG A 39 -23.14 -11.32 16.16
C ARG A 39 -22.99 -11.34 14.65
N ASP A 40 -21.92 -10.75 14.12
CA ASP A 40 -21.62 -10.79 12.69
C ASP A 40 -21.46 -12.23 12.21
N VAL A 41 -22.12 -12.56 11.11
CA VAL A 41 -22.04 -13.88 10.47
C VAL A 41 -20.61 -14.14 9.99
N LEU A 42 -19.99 -13.12 9.38
CA LEU A 42 -18.58 -13.13 9.05
C LEU A 42 -17.78 -12.44 10.16
N SER A 43 -17.13 -13.24 11.00
CA SER A 43 -16.28 -12.68 12.07
C SER A 43 -15.09 -11.90 11.50
N LEU A 44 -14.66 -10.88 12.24
CA LEU A 44 -13.47 -10.08 11.93
C LEU A 44 -12.24 -10.94 11.62
N ARG A 45 -12.01 -12.00 12.41
CA ARG A 45 -10.87 -12.91 12.23
C ARG A 45 -10.97 -13.69 10.91
N LYS A 46 -12.17 -14.15 10.56
CA LYS A 46 -12.41 -14.89 9.31
C LYS A 46 -12.25 -13.97 8.10
N ALA A 47 -12.82 -12.76 8.16
CA ALA A 47 -12.64 -11.74 7.13
C ALA A 47 -11.16 -11.38 6.93
N ALA A 48 -10.43 -11.11 8.01
CA ALA A 48 -8.99 -10.83 7.95
C ALA A 48 -8.20 -11.93 7.24
N THR A 49 -8.56 -13.20 7.45
CA THR A 49 -7.91 -14.34 6.79
C THR A 49 -8.27 -14.42 5.30
N ILE A 50 -9.54 -14.24 4.95
CA ILE A 50 -10.03 -14.34 3.55
C ILE A 50 -9.40 -13.24 2.69
N TYR A 51 -9.36 -12.02 3.20
CA TYR A 51 -8.87 -10.85 2.48
C TYR A 51 -7.39 -10.55 2.75
N GLN A 52 -6.68 -11.46 3.44
CA GLN A 52 -5.24 -11.37 3.70
C GLN A 52 -4.79 -10.06 4.36
N VAL A 53 -5.63 -9.48 5.22
CA VAL A 53 -5.32 -8.27 6.00
C VAL A 53 -5.10 -8.61 7.46
N THR A 54 -4.28 -7.84 8.17
CA THR A 54 -4.11 -8.09 9.61
C THR A 54 -5.40 -7.78 10.36
N ARG A 55 -5.70 -8.59 11.39
CA ARG A 55 -6.87 -8.37 12.24
C ARG A 55 -6.87 -6.98 12.89
N GLN A 56 -5.70 -6.50 13.32
CA GLN A 56 -5.58 -5.19 13.97
C GLN A 56 -5.90 -4.07 12.98
N THR A 57 -5.36 -4.12 11.77
CA THR A 57 -5.64 -3.15 10.71
C THR A 57 -7.14 -3.12 10.41
N LEU A 58 -7.78 -4.28 10.25
CA LEU A 58 -9.20 -4.35 9.96
C LEU A 58 -10.07 -3.81 11.12
N ALA A 59 -9.71 -4.11 12.38
CA ALA A 59 -10.38 -3.57 13.55
C ALA A 59 -10.29 -2.04 13.60
N ASN A 60 -9.07 -1.50 13.39
CA ASN A 60 -8.82 -0.06 13.38
C ASN A 60 -9.67 0.65 12.31
N ARG A 61 -9.80 0.04 11.14
CA ARG A 61 -10.56 0.60 10.01
C ARG A 61 -12.07 0.59 10.26
N ILE A 62 -12.60 -0.48 10.88
CA ILE A 62 -14.01 -0.52 11.31
C ILE A 62 -14.30 0.55 12.38
N LEU A 63 -13.33 0.84 13.25
CA LEU A 63 -13.43 1.93 14.24
C LEU A 63 -13.25 3.34 13.63
N GLY A 64 -13.02 3.45 12.31
CA GLY A 64 -12.89 4.71 11.61
C GLY A 64 -11.49 5.34 11.65
N MET A 65 -10.44 4.58 11.99
CA MET A 65 -9.07 5.09 11.85
C MET A 65 -8.70 5.27 10.37
N LYS A 66 -8.19 6.46 10.04
CA LYS A 66 -7.75 6.84 8.70
C LYS A 66 -6.61 5.97 8.17
N THR A 67 -6.60 5.72 6.86
CA THR A 67 -5.43 5.12 6.19
C THR A 67 -4.24 6.05 6.24
N GLN A 68 -3.04 5.52 6.01
CA GLN A 68 -1.86 6.38 5.89
C GLN A 68 -2.06 7.37 4.75
N VAL A 69 -2.67 6.94 3.64
CA VAL A 69 -2.98 7.79 2.49
C VAL A 69 -3.99 8.89 2.86
N GLU A 70 -5.09 8.54 3.53
CA GLU A 70 -6.13 9.51 3.96
C GLU A 70 -5.62 10.48 5.05
N ALA A 71 -4.77 9.99 5.96
CA ALA A 71 -4.13 10.82 6.96
C ALA A 71 -3.16 11.79 6.28
N HIS A 72 -2.34 11.26 5.37
CA HIS A 72 -1.39 12.04 4.61
C HIS A 72 -2.09 13.08 3.73
N GLU A 73 -3.18 12.75 3.04
CA GLU A 73 -3.94 13.68 2.19
C GLU A 73 -4.36 14.96 2.95
N HIS A 74 -4.78 14.83 4.20
CA HIS A 74 -5.15 15.99 5.02
C HIS A 74 -3.94 16.83 5.47
N GLU A 75 -2.76 16.23 5.54
CA GLU A 75 -1.50 16.86 5.93
C GLU A 75 -0.72 17.42 4.71
N ARG A 76 -1.18 17.15 3.48
CA ARG A 76 -0.52 17.62 2.27
C ARG A 76 -0.75 19.10 2.02
N ASN A 77 0.35 19.84 1.96
CA ASN A 77 0.36 21.22 1.47
C ASN A 77 0.41 21.29 -0.07
N LEU A 78 0.74 20.18 -0.73
CA LEU A 78 0.97 20.10 -2.17
C LEU A 78 0.10 19.03 -2.82
N THR A 79 -0.34 19.29 -4.05
CA THR A 79 -1.08 18.31 -4.86
C THR A 79 -0.21 17.12 -5.25
N SER A 80 -0.82 15.99 -5.64
CA SER A 80 -0.10 14.77 -6.10
C SER A 80 0.98 15.07 -7.11
N ALA A 81 0.61 15.75 -8.18
CA ALA A 81 1.52 16.12 -9.25
C ALA A 81 2.69 16.99 -8.77
N GLN A 82 2.49 17.87 -7.79
CA GLN A 82 3.55 18.73 -7.26
C GLN A 82 4.54 17.94 -6.40
N GLU A 83 4.08 16.98 -5.61
CA GLU A 83 4.98 16.09 -4.86
C GLU A 83 5.75 15.16 -5.80
N ASP A 84 5.12 14.66 -6.86
CA ASP A 84 5.79 13.81 -7.85
C ASP A 84 6.97 14.54 -8.51
N VAL A 85 6.76 15.81 -8.88
CA VAL A 85 7.82 16.67 -9.43
C VAL A 85 8.94 16.88 -8.40
N LEU A 86 8.62 17.14 -7.13
CA LEU A 86 9.63 17.30 -6.09
C LEU A 86 10.44 16.01 -5.86
N VAL A 87 9.78 14.86 -5.84
CA VAL A 87 10.42 13.55 -5.69
C VAL A 87 11.38 13.29 -6.85
N GLU A 88 10.96 13.59 -8.08
CA GLU A 88 11.81 13.46 -9.26
C GLU A 88 13.03 14.38 -9.17
N TRP A 89 12.83 15.65 -8.78
CA TRP A 89 13.92 16.60 -8.59
C TRP A 89 14.93 16.15 -7.52
N VAL A 90 14.45 15.66 -6.38
CA VAL A 90 15.32 15.15 -5.30
C VAL A 90 16.14 13.94 -5.77
N LYS A 91 15.54 13.02 -6.54
CA LYS A 91 16.26 11.89 -7.13
C LYS A 91 17.39 12.34 -8.04
N LEU A 92 17.13 13.33 -8.90
CA LEU A 92 18.14 13.89 -9.81
C LEU A 92 19.29 14.55 -9.05
N ILE A 93 19.00 15.32 -7.99
CA ILE A 93 20.02 15.95 -7.14
C ILE A 93 20.86 14.88 -6.43
N PHE A 94 20.23 13.82 -5.91
CA PHE A 94 20.94 12.75 -5.22
C PHE A 94 21.88 11.98 -6.16
N LEU A 95 21.42 11.66 -7.38
CA LEU A 95 22.23 11.01 -8.41
C LEU A 95 23.41 11.90 -8.85
N ALA A 96 23.18 13.20 -9.02
CA ALA A 96 24.24 14.14 -9.37
C ALA A 96 25.31 14.23 -8.26
N SER A 97 24.89 14.31 -7.00
CA SER A 97 25.81 14.33 -5.85
C SER A 97 26.64 13.05 -5.72
N GLN A 98 26.08 11.88 -6.03
CA GLN A 98 26.83 10.62 -6.05
C GLN A 98 27.91 10.59 -7.14
N LEU A 99 27.65 11.19 -8.30
CA LEU A 99 28.62 11.28 -9.40
C LEU A 99 29.76 12.26 -9.08
N ASP A 100 29.46 13.39 -8.42
CA ASP A 100 30.49 14.32 -7.95
C ASP A 100 31.42 13.68 -6.91
N ALA A 101 30.86 12.88 -5.99
CA ALA A 101 31.64 12.12 -5.01
C ALA A 101 32.60 11.11 -5.68
N LEU A 102 32.24 10.54 -6.83
CA LEU A 102 33.11 9.65 -7.59
C LEU A 102 34.23 10.42 -8.34
N GLY A 103 33.98 11.66 -8.76
CA GLY A 103 34.97 12.53 -9.39
C GLY A 103 36.11 12.94 -8.43
N GLU A 104 35.79 13.21 -7.17
CA GLU A 104 36.80 13.59 -6.16
C GLU A 104 37.75 12.44 -5.79
N HIS A 105 37.25 11.19 -5.75
CA HIS A 105 38.08 10.01 -5.50
C HIS A 105 39.02 9.66 -6.67
N ALA A 106 38.66 10.02 -7.90
CA ALA A 106 39.51 9.84 -9.08
C ALA A 106 40.70 10.81 -9.10
N LEU A 107 40.52 12.04 -8.63
CA LEU A 107 41.60 13.05 -8.59
C LEU A 107 42.63 12.76 -7.48
N LEU A 108 42.21 12.20 -6.34
CA LEU A 108 43.12 11.82 -5.25
C LEU A 108 43.96 10.57 -5.55
N SER A 109 43.49 9.67 -6.42
CA SER A 109 44.28 8.50 -6.87
C SER A 109 45.27 8.84 -7.98
N ALA A 110 45.01 9.88 -8.80
CA ALA A 110 45.92 10.35 -9.84
C ALA A 110 47.05 11.27 -9.35
N THR A 111 46.91 11.88 -8.15
CA THR A 111 47.87 12.88 -7.61
C THR A 111 48.89 12.26 -6.63
N ARG A 112 48.96 10.93 -6.53
CA ARG A 112 49.98 10.22 -5.74
C ARG A 112 50.96 9.49 -6.67
N ILE A 113 51.84 10.26 -7.31
CA ILE A 113 53.10 9.78 -7.93
C ILE A 113 54.25 10.48 -7.21
#